data_AF-A0A2J6WQZ9-F1
#
_entry.id   AF-A0A2J6WQZ9-F1
#
_cell.length_a   1.000
_cell.length_b   1.000
_cell.length_c   1.000
_cell.angle_alpha   90.00
_cell.angle_beta   90.00
_cell.angle_gamma   90.00
#
_symmetry.space_group_name_H-M   'P 1'
#
loop_
_entity.id
_entity.type
_entity.pdbx_description
1 polymer ?
#
loop_
_entity_poly.entity_id
_entity_poly.type
_entity_poly.pdbx_seq_one_letter_code
_entity_poly.pdbx_strand_id
1 'polypeptide(L)'
;MSLHKKRIKNKKEFIPLDWERAEKIREVLHYLYEINKLVPIIVEGKKDKKALRDIGFDGEIITLHSGKSIYEFTETIAQKFEKIVLLIDWDEKGEELYCKVGENLQGMWEDFASIRELLKLLCQKEITEIEEIPSLFQRIAGHSLDVRQWDE
;
A
#
# COMPACT_ATOMS: atom_id res chain seq x y z
N MET A 1 22.79 -27.18 37.86
CA MET A 1 23.72 -26.89 36.74
C MET A 1 22.89 -26.65 35.48
N SER A 2 23.04 -25.46 34.88
CA SER A 2 22.49 -24.94 33.60
C SER A 2 21.02 -25.21 33.26
N LEU A 3 20.06 -24.28 33.37
CA LEU A 3 19.89 -23.01 32.64
C LEU A 3 20.23 -23.13 31.14
N HIS A 4 19.19 -23.18 30.28
CA HIS A 4 19.07 -22.47 29.00
C HIS A 4 17.67 -22.74 28.38
N LYS A 5 16.63 -22.08 28.92
CA LYS A 5 15.41 -21.82 28.14
C LYS A 5 15.53 -20.40 27.61
N LYS A 6 15.66 -20.28 26.29
CA LYS A 6 15.73 -19.03 25.53
C LYS A 6 14.61 -18.09 26.00
N ARG A 7 14.99 -17.03 26.72
CA ARG A 7 14.20 -15.81 26.84
C ARG A 7 14.32 -15.08 25.52
N ILE A 8 13.33 -15.24 24.65
CA ILE A 8 12.95 -14.18 23.71
C ILE A 8 11.59 -13.70 24.19
N LYS A 9 11.61 -12.87 25.23
CA LYS A 9 10.46 -12.09 25.67
C LYS A 9 10.87 -10.63 25.60
N ASN A 10 10.87 -10.09 24.38
CA ASN A 10 10.54 -8.69 24.16
C ASN A 10 9.17 -8.67 23.47
N LYS A 11 8.16 -9.04 24.25
CA LYS A 11 6.77 -8.70 23.96
C LYS A 11 6.71 -7.21 24.29
N LYS A 12 6.95 -6.34 23.30
CA LYS A 12 6.53 -4.93 23.43
C LYS A 12 5.08 -5.00 23.88
N GLU A 13 4.77 -4.36 25.00
CA GLU A 13 3.45 -4.35 25.60
C GLU A 13 2.41 -4.02 24.53
N PHE A 14 1.25 -4.67 24.58
CA PHE A 14 0.15 -4.35 23.67
C PHE A 14 -0.30 -2.92 23.98
N ILE A 15 0.16 -1.95 23.19
CA ILE A 15 -0.19 -0.54 23.36
C ILE A 15 -1.53 -0.32 22.62
N PRO A 16 -2.57 0.21 23.27
CA PRO A 16 -3.86 0.51 22.63
C PRO A 16 -3.74 1.33 21.33
N LEU A 17 -2.67 2.14 21.22
CA LEU A 17 -2.36 2.96 20.07
C LEU A 17 -1.99 2.15 18.81
N ASP A 18 -1.33 1.00 18.97
CA ASP A 18 -0.93 0.16 17.84
C ASP A 18 -2.13 -0.55 17.22
N TRP A 19 -3.11 -0.94 18.05
CA TRP A 19 -4.37 -1.51 17.60
C TRP A 19 -5.21 -0.49 16.83
N GLU A 20 -5.43 0.71 17.38
CA GLU A 20 -6.21 1.75 16.70
C GLU A 20 -5.60 2.13 15.34
N ARG A 21 -4.27 2.20 15.28
CA ARG A 21 -3.54 2.43 14.03
C ARG A 21 -3.71 1.28 13.05
N ALA A 22 -3.60 0.03 13.53
CA ALA A 22 -3.80 -1.16 12.69
C ALA A 22 -5.20 -1.14 12.07
N GLU A 23 -6.23 -0.88 12.87
CA GLU A 23 -7.60 -0.77 12.37
C GLU A 23 -7.71 0.31 11.31
N LYS A 24 -7.19 1.53 11.54
CA LYS A 24 -7.17 2.59 10.50
C LYS A 24 -6.50 2.16 9.20
N ILE A 25 -5.38 1.44 9.28
CA ILE A 25 -4.72 0.88 8.09
C ILE A 25 -5.64 -0.12 7.39
N ARG A 26 -6.32 -1.00 8.14
CA ARG A 26 -7.31 -1.95 7.61
C ARG A 26 -8.45 -1.23 6.91
N GLU A 27 -9.02 -0.17 7.49
CA GLU A 27 -10.13 0.59 6.89
C GLU A 27 -9.74 1.23 5.57
N VAL A 28 -8.58 1.89 5.53
CA VAL A 28 -8.09 2.55 4.32
C VAL A 28 -7.80 1.52 3.23
N LEU A 29 -7.20 0.37 3.57
CA LEU A 29 -6.91 -0.69 2.61
C LEU A 29 -8.18 -1.43 2.14
N HIS A 30 -9.18 -1.60 3.00
CA HIS A 30 -10.47 -2.15 2.62
C HIS A 30 -11.22 -1.20 1.67
N TYR A 31 -11.23 0.10 1.97
CA TYR A 31 -11.78 1.11 1.07
C TYR A 31 -11.07 1.11 -0.29
N LEU A 32 -9.73 1.03 -0.29
CA LEU A 32 -8.94 0.90 -1.51
C LEU A 32 -9.24 -0.40 -2.26
N TYR A 33 -9.50 -1.50 -1.56
CA TYR A 33 -9.91 -2.77 -2.16
C TYR A 33 -11.24 -2.65 -2.91
N GLU A 34 -12.25 -2.02 -2.31
CA GLU A 34 -13.54 -1.79 -2.97
C GLU A 34 -13.39 -0.92 -4.23
N ILE A 35 -12.55 0.12 -4.17
CA ILE A 35 -12.21 0.93 -5.34
C ILE A 35 -11.50 0.09 -6.41
N ASN A 36 -10.59 -0.80 -6.02
CA ASN A 36 -9.77 -1.56 -6.96
C ASN A 36 -10.58 -2.52 -7.84
N LYS A 37 -11.78 -2.90 -7.41
CA LYS A 37 -12.70 -3.72 -8.23
C LYS A 37 -13.05 -3.06 -9.57
N LEU A 38 -12.99 -1.73 -9.64
CA LEU A 38 -13.34 -0.94 -10.83
C LEU A 38 -12.21 -0.04 -11.33
N VAL A 39 -11.34 0.42 -10.43
CA VAL A 39 -10.27 1.38 -10.74
C VAL A 39 -8.91 0.69 -10.61
N PRO A 40 -8.05 0.71 -11.64
CA PRO A 40 -6.74 0.09 -11.55
C PRO A 40 -5.85 0.83 -10.55
N ILE A 41 -5.04 0.07 -9.81
CA ILE A 41 -3.98 0.60 -8.97
C ILE A 41 -2.66 0.55 -9.76
N ILE A 42 -1.95 1.67 -9.80
CA ILE A 42 -0.60 1.76 -10.32
C ILE A 42 0.37 1.71 -9.14
N VAL A 43 1.28 0.74 -9.18
CA VAL A 43 2.38 0.59 -8.22
C VAL A 43 3.73 0.70 -8.92
N GLU A 44 4.79 0.94 -8.16
CA GLU A 44 6.14 1.05 -8.70
C GLU A 44 6.64 -0.31 -9.24
N GLY A 45 6.60 -1.34 -8.40
CA GLY A 45 7.26 -2.62 -8.64
C GLY A 45 6.38 -3.86 -8.57
N LYS A 46 6.98 -5.00 -8.97
CA LYS A 46 6.32 -6.32 -8.92
C LYS A 46 6.10 -6.80 -7.50
N LYS A 47 6.95 -6.38 -6.56
CA LYS A 47 6.84 -6.77 -5.16
C LYS A 47 5.68 -6.06 -4.46
N ASP A 48 5.44 -4.78 -4.73
CA ASP A 48 4.24 -4.07 -4.28
C ASP A 48 2.97 -4.77 -4.77
N LYS A 49 2.93 -5.08 -6.07
CA LYS A 49 1.83 -5.85 -6.65
C LYS A 49 1.64 -7.18 -5.93
N LYS A 50 2.73 -7.89 -5.64
CA LYS A 50 2.67 -9.16 -4.90
C LYS A 50 2.12 -8.95 -3.49
N ALA A 51 2.60 -7.94 -2.75
CA ALA A 51 2.14 -7.62 -1.41
C ALA A 51 0.64 -7.31 -1.36
N LEU A 52 0.13 -6.53 -2.32
CA LEU A 52 -1.31 -6.27 -2.47
C LEU A 52 -2.08 -7.56 -2.79
N ARG A 53 -1.57 -8.43 -3.67
CA ARG A 53 -2.20 -9.73 -3.96
C ARG A 53 -2.24 -10.63 -2.71
N ASP A 54 -1.17 -10.65 -1.92
CA ASP A 54 -1.07 -11.50 -0.72
C ASP A 54 -2.11 -11.12 0.35
N ILE A 55 -2.52 -9.84 0.41
CA ILE A 55 -3.53 -9.35 1.36
C ILE A 55 -4.95 -9.33 0.79
N GLY A 56 -5.17 -9.76 -0.46
CA GLY A 56 -6.51 -10.03 -1.01
C GLY A 56 -6.98 -9.14 -2.17
N PHE A 57 -6.18 -8.18 -2.64
CA PHE A 57 -6.54 -7.40 -3.83
C PHE A 57 -6.64 -8.30 -5.06
N ASP A 58 -7.72 -8.19 -5.84
CA ASP A 58 -7.99 -9.01 -7.03
C ASP A 58 -8.21 -8.17 -8.31
N GLY A 59 -8.58 -6.90 -8.18
CA GLY A 59 -8.72 -5.93 -9.27
C GLY A 59 -7.43 -5.65 -10.04
N GLU A 60 -7.48 -4.77 -11.04
CA GLU A 60 -6.33 -4.52 -11.91
C GLU A 60 -5.20 -3.80 -11.14
N ILE A 61 -3.99 -4.36 -11.21
CA ILE A 61 -2.78 -3.78 -10.62
C ILE A 61 -1.69 -3.73 -11.69
N ILE A 62 -1.27 -2.51 -12.01
CA ILE A 62 -0.33 -2.17 -13.08
C ILE A 62 0.98 -1.72 -12.46
N THR A 63 2.10 -2.24 -12.96
CA THR A 63 3.45 -1.88 -12.47
C THR A 63 4.12 -0.89 -13.42
N LEU A 64 4.66 0.20 -12.89
CA LEU A 64 5.44 1.20 -13.66
C LEU A 64 6.74 0.63 -14.23
N HIS A 65 7.45 -0.22 -13.48
CA HIS A 65 8.73 -0.80 -13.89
C HIS A 65 8.62 -1.95 -14.92
N SER A 66 7.86 -1.73 -16.00
CA SER A 66 7.72 -2.68 -17.12
C SER A 66 8.75 -2.49 -18.24
N GLY A 67 9.73 -1.59 -18.07
CA GLY A 67 10.75 -1.27 -19.07
C GLY A 67 10.34 -0.21 -20.12
N LYS A 68 9.19 0.45 -19.94
CA LYS A 68 8.74 1.59 -20.74
C LYS A 68 9.24 2.90 -20.15
N SER A 69 9.35 3.94 -20.98
CA SER A 69 9.50 5.31 -20.46
C SER A 69 8.23 5.75 -19.70
N ILE A 70 8.36 6.72 -18.78
CA ILE A 70 7.22 7.28 -18.05
C ILE A 70 6.16 7.80 -19.03
N TYR A 71 6.58 8.50 -20.08
CA TYR A 71 5.68 9.08 -21.08
C TYR A 71 4.85 8.00 -21.81
N GLU A 72 5.50 6.97 -22.36
CA GLU A 72 4.80 5.87 -23.05
C GLU A 72 3.86 5.11 -22.11
N PHE A 73 4.28 4.98 -20.84
CA PHE A 73 3.44 4.37 -19.82
C PHE A 73 2.18 5.21 -19.60
N THR A 74 2.32 6.50 -19.31
CA THR A 74 1.19 7.38 -18.99
C THR A 74 0.27 7.59 -20.18
N GLU A 75 0.79 7.63 -21.41
CA GLU A 75 -0.03 7.65 -22.62
C GLU A 75 -0.88 6.36 -22.74
N THR A 76 -0.27 5.20 -22.50
CA THR A 76 -1.00 3.92 -22.52
C THR A 76 -2.12 3.89 -21.48
N ILE A 77 -1.87 4.46 -20.29
CA ILE A 77 -2.85 4.51 -19.20
C ILE A 77 -4.01 5.46 -19.55
N ALA A 78 -3.70 6.67 -20.01
CA ALA A 78 -4.70 7.67 -20.38
C ALA A 78 -5.64 7.22 -21.51
N GLN A 79 -5.17 6.35 -22.41
CA GLN A 79 -6.00 5.77 -23.47
C GLN A 79 -6.94 4.66 -22.98
N LYS A 80 -6.65 4.02 -21.84
CA LYS A 80 -7.36 2.82 -21.38
C LYS A 80 -8.29 3.06 -20.21
N PHE A 81 -7.97 4.02 -19.36
CA PHE A 81 -8.64 4.23 -18.09
C PHE A 81 -9.04 5.69 -17.95
N GLU A 82 -10.22 5.94 -17.39
CA GLU A 82 -10.67 7.29 -17.04
C GLU A 82 -10.12 7.74 -15.67
N LYS A 83 -9.99 6.79 -14.76
CA LYS A 83 -9.58 6.99 -13.38
C LYS A 83 -8.60 5.92 -12.97
N ILE A 84 -7.65 6.28 -12.10
CA ILE A 84 -6.59 5.41 -11.61
C ILE A 84 -6.24 5.76 -10.16
N VAL A 85 -5.73 4.79 -9.40
CA VAL A 85 -5.11 5.05 -8.09
C VAL A 85 -3.59 5.01 -8.24
N LEU A 86 -2.89 6.06 -7.81
CA LEU A 86 -1.43 6.06 -7.70
C LEU A 86 -1.02 5.61 -6.30
N LEU A 87 -0.44 4.42 -6.18
CA LEU A 87 0.09 3.86 -4.94
C LEU A 87 1.58 3.56 -5.10
N ILE A 88 2.37 4.63 -5.16
CA ILE A 88 3.83 4.62 -5.26
C ILE A 88 4.41 4.82 -3.86
N ASP A 89 5.58 4.24 -3.62
CA ASP A 89 6.36 4.39 -2.39
C ASP A 89 6.52 5.86 -1.98
N TRP A 90 6.69 6.11 -0.69
CA TRP A 90 6.85 7.45 -0.12
C TRP A 90 8.27 7.67 0.41
N ASP A 91 9.25 6.98 -0.18
CA ASP A 91 10.65 7.39 -0.09
C ASP A 91 10.93 8.59 -1.01
N GLU A 92 12.15 9.14 -0.95
CA GLU A 92 12.53 10.32 -1.74
C GLU A 92 12.33 10.10 -3.26
N LYS A 93 12.67 8.92 -3.77
CA LYS A 93 12.54 8.61 -5.20
C LYS A 93 11.09 8.33 -5.60
N GLY A 94 10.34 7.67 -4.73
CA GLY A 94 8.93 7.39 -4.88
C GLY A 94 8.10 8.67 -4.91
N GLU A 95 8.42 9.67 -4.07
CA GLU A 95 7.78 10.99 -4.12
C GLU A 95 8.06 11.72 -5.44
N GLU A 96 9.31 11.69 -5.92
CA GLU A 96 9.64 12.25 -7.23
C GLU A 96 8.87 11.54 -8.36
N LEU A 97 8.81 10.21 -8.32
CA LEU A 97 8.12 9.40 -9.32
C LEU A 97 6.62 9.64 -9.29
N TYR A 98 6.03 9.73 -8.09
CA TYR A 98 4.62 10.04 -7.88
C TYR A 98 4.25 11.39 -8.49
N CYS A 99 5.04 12.44 -8.24
CA CYS A 99 4.83 13.75 -8.85
C CYS A 99 4.92 13.67 -10.38
N LYS A 100 6.00 13.06 -10.92
CA LYS A 100 6.23 12.96 -12.37
C LYS A 100 5.10 12.19 -13.07
N VAL A 101 4.65 11.07 -12.51
CA VAL A 101 3.55 10.28 -13.08
C VAL A 101 2.22 11.04 -12.96
N GLY A 102 1.97 11.67 -11.81
CA GLY A 102 0.77 12.44 -11.55
C GLY A 102 0.60 13.64 -12.49
N GLU A 103 1.69 14.36 -12.78
CA GLU A 103 1.69 15.47 -13.75
C GLU A 103 1.31 15.02 -15.17
N ASN A 104 1.75 13.83 -15.57
CA ASN A 104 1.47 13.28 -16.90
C ASN A 104 0.05 12.70 -17.02
N LEU A 105 -0.53 12.18 -15.94
CA LEU A 105 -1.87 11.60 -15.93
C LEU A 105 -2.97 12.63 -15.62
N GLN A 106 -2.62 13.78 -15.05
CA GLN A 106 -3.56 14.86 -14.69
C GLN A 106 -4.75 14.31 -13.89
N GLY A 107 -5.93 14.95 -13.89
CA GLY A 107 -7.10 14.67 -13.02
C GLY A 107 -7.69 13.24 -12.99
N MET A 108 -7.00 12.24 -13.56
CA MET A 108 -7.28 10.81 -13.44
C MET A 108 -7.08 10.24 -12.03
N TRP A 109 -6.14 10.79 -11.24
CA TRP A 109 -5.75 10.23 -9.93
C TRP A 109 -6.16 11.06 -8.72
N GLU A 110 -6.49 12.34 -8.93
CA GLU A 110 -6.69 13.32 -7.86
C GLU A 110 -7.79 12.92 -6.85
N ASP A 111 -8.88 12.32 -7.34
CA ASP A 111 -9.99 11.85 -6.49
C ASP A 111 -9.55 10.80 -5.46
N PHE A 112 -8.47 10.06 -5.76
CA PHE A 112 -7.95 8.98 -4.92
C PHE A 112 -6.64 9.32 -4.21
N ALA A 113 -6.10 10.53 -4.43
CA ALA A 113 -4.86 11.01 -3.84
C ALA A 113 -4.81 10.84 -2.31
N SER A 114 -5.94 11.11 -1.65
CA SER A 114 -6.07 11.06 -0.19
C SER A 114 -5.79 9.67 0.39
N ILE A 115 -6.03 8.59 -0.36
CA ILE A 115 -5.81 7.22 0.10
C ILE A 115 -4.31 6.99 0.36
N ARG A 116 -3.46 7.37 -0.60
CA ARG A 116 -2.00 7.27 -0.45
C ARG A 116 -1.51 8.11 0.72
N GLU A 117 -2.00 9.34 0.84
CA GLU A 117 -1.59 10.24 1.93
C GLU A 117 -2.02 9.74 3.31
N LEU A 118 -3.20 9.12 3.44
CA LEU A 118 -3.65 8.50 4.69
C LEU A 118 -2.77 7.28 5.04
N LEU A 119 -2.48 6.41 4.07
CA LEU A 119 -1.56 5.28 4.29
C LEU A 119 -0.18 5.77 4.70
N LYS A 120 0.37 6.76 4.00
CA LYS A 120 1.65 7.39 4.33
C LYS A 120 1.64 7.94 5.76
N LEU A 121 0.62 8.68 6.15
CA LEU A 121 0.50 9.22 7.52
C LEU A 121 0.55 8.12 8.59
N LEU A 122 -0.11 6.98 8.34
CA LEU A 122 -0.19 5.84 9.26
C LEU A 122 1.12 5.03 9.30
N CYS A 123 1.84 4.95 8.18
CA CYS A 123 2.94 3.99 7.97
C CYS A 123 4.36 4.62 7.98
N GLN A 124 4.51 5.89 7.61
CA GLN A 124 5.81 6.53 7.30
C GLN A 124 6.84 6.55 8.45
N LYS A 125 6.41 6.32 9.70
CA LYS A 125 7.32 6.25 10.85
C LYS A 125 8.11 4.93 10.92
N GLU A 126 7.65 3.91 10.21
CA GLU A 126 8.21 2.55 10.29
C GLU A 126 8.58 1.96 8.94
N ILE A 127 7.89 2.35 7.87
CA ILE A 127 8.10 1.82 6.52
C ILE A 127 8.00 2.94 5.49
N THR A 128 8.69 2.78 4.37
CA THR A 128 8.62 3.69 3.21
C THR A 128 8.07 3.03 1.96
N GLU A 129 8.09 1.70 1.91
CA GLU A 129 7.74 0.91 0.74
C GLU A 129 6.35 0.26 0.92
N ILE A 130 5.55 0.22 -0.15
CA ILE A 130 4.22 -0.40 -0.17
C ILE A 130 4.33 -1.91 0.13
N GLU A 131 5.39 -2.57 -0.33
CA GLU A 131 5.63 -3.99 -0.08
C GLU A 131 5.72 -4.36 1.41
N GLU A 132 6.03 -3.40 2.28
CA GLU A 132 6.20 -3.62 3.71
C GLU A 132 4.89 -3.53 4.50
N ILE A 133 3.81 -2.95 3.94
CA ILE A 133 2.52 -2.75 4.62
C ILE A 133 1.98 -4.03 5.27
N PRO A 134 1.96 -5.21 4.61
CA PRO A 134 1.44 -6.43 5.23
C PRO A 134 2.23 -6.84 6.47
N SER A 135 3.56 -6.66 6.43
CA SER A 135 4.45 -7.02 7.53
C SER A 135 4.33 -6.04 8.71
N LEU A 136 4.15 -4.75 8.42
CA LEU A 136 3.85 -3.73 9.43
C LEU A 136 2.53 -4.08 10.12
N PHE A 137 1.46 -4.30 9.34
CA PHE A 137 0.15 -4.65 9.87
C PHE A 137 0.22 -5.87 10.79
N GLN A 138 0.84 -6.96 10.33
CA GLN A 138 0.95 -8.18 11.13
C GLN A 138 1.70 -7.94 12.46
N ARG A 139 2.73 -7.09 12.44
CA ARG A 139 3.50 -6.75 13.64
C ARG A 139 2.68 -5.98 14.67
N ILE A 140 1.83 -5.06 14.24
CA ILE A 140 1.06 -4.17 15.13
C ILE A 140 -0.31 -4.74 15.52
N ALA A 141 -0.93 -5.53 14.64
CA ALA A 141 -2.24 -6.15 14.84
C ALA A 141 -2.17 -7.56 15.44
N GLY A 142 -1.03 -8.25 15.32
CA GLY A 142 -0.82 -9.61 15.82
C GLY A 142 -1.44 -10.72 14.96
N HIS A 143 -1.99 -10.39 13.80
CA HIS A 143 -2.60 -11.32 12.84
C HIS A 143 -2.38 -10.83 11.40
N SER A 144 -2.57 -11.70 10.41
CA SER A 144 -2.40 -11.34 8.99
C SER A 144 -3.56 -10.50 8.49
N LEU A 145 -3.28 -9.57 7.57
CA LEU A 145 -4.27 -8.75 6.91
C LEU A 145 -4.97 -9.53 5.78
N ASP A 146 -6.30 -9.46 5.72
CA ASP A 146 -7.11 -9.85 4.56
C ASP A 146 -8.15 -8.74 4.30
N VAL A 147 -7.96 -7.96 3.23
CA VAL A 147 -8.81 -6.80 2.93
C VAL A 147 -10.22 -7.19 2.46
N ARG A 148 -10.46 -8.47 2.17
CA ARG A 148 -11.78 -8.98 1.76
C ARG A 148 -12.72 -9.18 2.94
N GLN A 149 -12.18 -9.25 4.16
CA GLN A 149 -12.93 -9.48 5.38
C GLN A 149 -13.15 -8.15 6.08
N TRP A 150 -14.40 -7.67 6.03
CA TRP A 150 -14.86 -6.53 6.79
C TRP A 150 -16.01 -6.99 7.67
N ASP A 151 -15.78 -7.04 8.98
CA ASP A 151 -16.85 -7.27 9.95
C ASP A 151 -17.65 -5.96 10.05
N GLU A 152 -18.94 -6.01 9.67
CA GLU A 152 -19.91 -4.92 9.83
C GLU A 152 -20.20 -4.59 11.30
#